data_AF-A0A2V9D4K0-F1
#
_entry.id   AF-A0A2V9D4K0-F1
#
_cell.length_a   1.000
_cell.length_b   1.000
_cell.length_c   1.000
_cell.angle_alpha   90.00
_cell.angle_beta   90.00
_cell.angle_gamma   90.00
#
_symmetry.space_group_name_H-M   'P 1'
#
loop_
_entity.id
_entity.type
_entity.pdbx_description
1 polymer ?
#
loop_
_entity_poly.entity_id
_entity_poly.type
_entity_poly.pdbx_seq_one_letter_code
_entity_poly.pdbx_strand_id
1 'polypeptide(L)'
;MNGESVVKVIDTTKRAVIAEWPITGGPQPHTAGLDSAHHRLFMGSRLGGGHVVDPGKLVIINTDTGKVVQALDAVGGADEIFYDAPTSRIYFSGSSGTLAVFHEDDPDHFRMLGKVPTGSIAKSGVWIPELKRYYSAVPKHLVQLMPTTQYGVGDWLTEESHLMVFEEVP
;
A
#
# COMPACT_ATOMS: atom_id res chain seq x y z
N MET A 1 16.42 -6.43 -11.53
CA MET A 1 16.05 -5.44 -12.58
C MET A 1 16.57 -4.08 -12.12
N ASN A 2 17.44 -3.44 -12.92
CA ASN A 2 18.05 -2.14 -12.62
C ASN A 2 17.22 -1.01 -13.23
N GLY A 3 15.94 -0.91 -12.88
CA GLY A 3 15.09 0.20 -13.31
C GLY A 3 15.30 1.43 -12.42
N GLU A 4 15.30 2.61 -13.02
CA GLU A 4 15.30 3.87 -12.26
C GLU A 4 13.98 4.02 -11.51
N SER A 5 14.04 4.55 -10.28
CA SER A 5 12.84 4.84 -9.48
C SER A 5 12.35 6.24 -9.81
N VAL A 6 11.49 6.35 -10.82
CA VAL A 6 10.98 7.62 -11.36
C VAL A 6 9.48 7.56 -11.60
N VAL A 7 8.81 8.72 -11.47
CA VAL A 7 7.46 8.95 -12.01
C VAL A 7 7.60 9.59 -13.38
N LYS A 8 6.89 9.08 -14.39
CA LYS A 8 6.82 9.70 -15.72
C LYS A 8 5.46 10.35 -15.91
N VAL A 9 5.45 11.63 -16.25
CA VAL A 9 4.23 12.39 -16.54
C VAL A 9 3.96 12.32 -18.04
N ILE A 10 2.77 11.88 -18.41
CA ILE A 10 2.39 11.67 -19.81
C ILE A 10 1.29 12.68 -20.19
N ASP A 11 1.54 13.44 -21.26
CA ASP A 11 0.49 14.18 -21.96
C ASP A 11 -0.29 13.17 -22.82
N THR A 12 -1.54 12.91 -22.45
CA THR A 12 -2.38 11.90 -23.11
C THR A 12 -2.84 12.32 -24.50
N THR A 13 -2.83 13.63 -24.81
CA THR A 13 -3.16 14.16 -26.15
C THR A 13 -1.98 13.99 -27.09
N LYS A 14 -0.78 14.37 -26.64
CA LYS A 14 0.47 14.25 -27.41
C LYS A 14 1.04 12.82 -27.40
N ARG A 15 0.58 11.97 -26.48
CA ARG A 15 1.10 10.62 -26.22
C ARG A 15 2.62 10.63 -25.96
N ALA A 16 3.07 11.60 -25.18
CA ALA A 16 4.49 11.83 -24.92
C ALA A 16 4.75 12.02 -23.42
N VAL A 17 5.93 11.58 -22.97
CA VAL A 17 6.44 11.93 -21.65
C VAL A 17 6.83 13.41 -21.66
N ILE A 18 6.27 14.19 -20.73
CA ILE A 18 6.50 15.64 -20.61
C ILE A 18 7.31 16.03 -19.37
N ALA A 19 7.45 15.12 -18.40
CA ALA A 19 8.32 15.30 -17.25
C ALA A 19 8.69 13.93 -16.66
N GLU A 20 9.84 13.87 -15.99
CA GLU A 20 10.26 12.73 -15.18
C GLU A 20 10.67 13.24 -13.80
N TRP A 21 10.17 12.61 -12.74
CA TRP A 21 10.40 13.00 -11.37
C TRP A 21 11.09 11.87 -10.60
N PRO A 22 12.28 12.12 -10.01
CA PRO A 22 12.97 11.10 -9.22
C PRO A 22 12.20 10.81 -7.93
N ILE A 23 12.06 9.52 -7.60
CA ILE A 23 11.48 9.07 -6.33
C ILE A 23 12.59 8.85 -5.33
N THR A 24 12.77 9.78 -4.40
CA THR A 24 13.71 9.66 -3.29
C THR A 24 13.02 9.11 -2.04
N GLY A 25 13.70 8.26 -1.27
CA GLY A 25 13.18 7.70 -0.01
C GLY A 25 12.29 6.45 -0.15
N GLY A 26 11.88 6.10 -1.37
CA GLY A 26 11.12 4.88 -1.68
C GLY A 26 11.48 4.31 -3.06
N PRO A 27 12.62 3.60 -3.19
CA PRO A 27 12.99 2.98 -4.46
C PRO A 27 12.03 1.85 -4.83
N GLN A 28 12.09 1.37 -6.07
CA GLN A 28 11.25 0.26 -6.55
C GLN A 28 9.74 0.55 -6.40
N PRO A 29 9.24 1.63 -7.02
CA PRO A 29 7.82 1.96 -6.98
C PRO A 29 6.98 0.82 -7.58
N HIS A 30 5.82 0.55 -6.99
CA HIS A 30 4.92 -0.51 -7.42
C HIS A 30 3.50 0.00 -7.62
N THR A 31 2.97 0.76 -6.67
CA THR A 31 1.57 1.18 -6.65
C THR A 31 1.46 2.67 -6.42
N ALA A 32 0.31 3.23 -6.81
CA ALA A 32 0.05 4.65 -6.69
C ALA A 32 -1.40 4.92 -6.29
N GLY A 33 -1.60 5.99 -5.52
CA GLY A 33 -2.90 6.61 -5.24
C GLY A 33 -2.80 8.12 -5.48
N LEU A 34 -3.93 8.81 -5.59
CA LEU A 34 -3.94 10.23 -5.94
C LEU A 34 -4.98 10.99 -5.12
N ASP A 35 -4.54 12.05 -4.45
CA ASP A 35 -5.36 13.20 -4.13
C ASP A 35 -5.19 14.24 -5.25
N SER A 36 -6.16 14.32 -6.14
CA SER A 36 -6.14 15.27 -7.25
C SER A 36 -6.48 16.69 -6.83
N ALA A 37 -7.23 16.87 -5.74
CA ALA A 37 -7.65 18.19 -5.27
C ALA A 37 -6.48 18.96 -4.65
N HIS A 38 -5.61 18.26 -3.91
CA HIS A 38 -4.44 18.85 -3.28
C HIS A 38 -3.13 18.60 -4.04
N HIS A 39 -3.19 17.99 -5.23
CA HIS A 39 -2.03 17.70 -6.07
C HIS A 39 -1.00 16.81 -5.34
N ARG A 40 -1.47 15.71 -4.75
CA ARG A 40 -0.62 14.73 -4.02
C ARG A 40 -0.73 13.34 -4.61
N LEU A 41 0.39 12.87 -5.17
CA LEU A 41 0.59 11.50 -5.64
C LEU A 41 1.23 10.68 -4.52
N PHE A 42 0.55 9.61 -4.14
CA PHE A 42 1.01 8.62 -3.17
C PHE A 42 1.68 7.48 -3.92
N MET A 43 2.91 7.12 -3.59
CA MET A 43 3.67 6.04 -4.22
C MET A 43 4.08 4.99 -3.20
N GLY A 44 3.72 3.74 -3.44
CA GLY A 44 4.10 2.60 -2.61
C GLY A 44 5.26 1.81 -3.23
N SER A 45 6.23 1.43 -2.41
CA SER A 45 7.44 0.71 -2.85
C SER A 45 7.44 -0.77 -2.48
N ARG A 46 7.99 -1.61 -3.37
CA ARG A 46 8.35 -3.01 -3.09
C ARG A 46 9.86 -3.16 -2.94
N LEU A 47 10.35 -3.09 -1.71
CA LEU A 47 11.77 -3.12 -1.43
C LEU A 47 12.38 -4.53 -1.58
N GLY A 48 13.69 -4.58 -1.84
CA GLY A 48 14.45 -5.83 -1.93
C GLY A 48 14.07 -6.77 -3.09
N GLY A 49 13.40 -6.27 -4.12
CA GLY A 49 12.98 -7.05 -5.28
C GLY A 49 11.85 -8.04 -4.99
N GLY A 50 11.12 -7.86 -3.88
CA GLY A 50 10.13 -8.83 -3.45
C GLY A 50 9.01 -8.26 -2.58
N HIS A 51 8.26 -9.18 -1.99
CA HIS A 51 7.02 -8.93 -1.25
C HIS A 51 7.21 -8.97 0.28
N VAL A 52 8.44 -9.25 0.73
CA VAL A 52 8.71 -9.67 2.12
C VAL A 52 9.41 -8.62 2.97
N VAL A 53 9.99 -7.59 2.35
CA VAL A 53 10.72 -6.55 3.10
C VAL A 53 9.72 -5.63 3.78
N ASP A 54 9.82 -5.58 5.12
CA ASP A 54 9.07 -4.70 6.02
C ASP A 54 10.07 -3.96 6.93
N PRO A 55 9.94 -2.63 7.16
CA PRO A 55 8.91 -1.75 6.62
C PRO A 55 9.04 -1.52 5.11
N GLY A 56 7.89 -1.35 4.44
CA GLY A 56 7.81 -0.79 3.09
C GLY A 56 7.96 0.73 3.12
N LYS A 57 7.71 1.39 1.98
CA LYS A 57 7.71 2.86 1.89
C LYS A 57 6.45 3.39 1.24
N LEU A 58 5.94 4.48 1.81
CA LEU A 58 4.98 5.39 1.19
C LEU A 58 5.70 6.71 0.92
N VAL A 59 5.74 7.14 -0.33
CA VAL A 59 6.32 8.42 -0.76
C VAL A 59 5.22 9.32 -1.27
N ILE A 60 5.20 10.57 -0.82
CA ILE A 60 4.24 11.57 -1.24
C ILE A 60 4.95 12.57 -2.16
N ILE A 61 4.37 12.82 -3.33
CA ILE A 61 4.93 13.68 -4.37
C ILE A 61 3.91 14.78 -4.69
N ASN A 62 4.35 16.03 -4.66
CA ASN A 62 3.57 17.16 -5.17
C ASN A 62 3.55 17.11 -6.70
N THR A 63 2.36 17.01 -7.30
CA THR A 63 2.20 16.84 -8.75
C THR A 63 2.34 18.13 -9.57
N ASP A 64 2.31 19.31 -8.93
CA ASP A 64 2.62 20.58 -9.60
C ASP A 64 4.12 20.74 -9.84
N THR A 65 4.94 20.29 -8.89
CA THR A 65 6.39 20.52 -8.92
C THR A 65 7.21 19.26 -9.14
N GLY A 66 6.62 18.08 -9.02
CA GLY A 66 7.32 16.79 -9.05
C GLY A 66 8.23 16.53 -7.86
N LYS A 67 8.06 17.27 -6.76
CA LYS A 67 8.93 17.18 -5.58
C LYS A 67 8.37 16.16 -4.60
N VAL A 68 9.24 15.32 -4.05
CA VAL A 68 8.90 14.51 -2.87
C VAL A 68 8.70 15.47 -1.69
N VAL A 69 7.51 15.43 -1.08
CA VAL A 69 7.18 16.24 0.10
C VAL A 69 7.48 15.47 1.38
N GLN A 70 7.22 14.16 1.40
CA GLN A 70 7.50 13.30 2.54
C GLN A 70 7.68 11.84 2.10
N ALA A 71 8.48 11.09 2.88
CA ALA A 71 8.60 9.64 2.75
C ALA A 71 8.43 9.00 4.14
N LEU A 72 7.55 8.01 4.24
CA LEU A 72 7.18 7.35 5.48
C LEU A 72 7.44 5.85 5.39
N ASP A 73 7.68 5.21 6.54
CA ASP A 73 7.58 3.76 6.64
C ASP A 73 6.12 3.33 6.44
N ALA A 74 5.95 2.23 5.72
CA ALA A 74 4.66 1.60 5.48
C ALA A 74 4.73 0.09 5.72
N VAL A 75 3.67 -0.63 5.40
CA VAL A 75 3.69 -2.09 5.37
C VAL A 75 4.48 -2.61 4.18
N GLY A 76 5.18 -3.72 4.39
CA GLY A 76 5.97 -4.40 3.37
C GLY A 76 5.14 -4.93 2.21
N GLY A 77 5.76 -4.90 1.02
CA GLY A 77 5.20 -5.48 -0.19
C GLY A 77 3.95 -4.78 -0.72
N ALA A 78 4.01 -3.45 -0.78
CA ALA A 78 2.96 -2.56 -1.29
C ALA A 78 2.22 -3.13 -2.52
N ASP A 79 0.89 -3.03 -2.55
CA ASP A 79 0.08 -3.49 -3.69
C ASP A 79 -0.93 -2.44 -4.13
N GLU A 80 -1.71 -1.86 -3.21
CA GLU A 80 -2.73 -0.86 -3.53
C GLU A 80 -2.70 0.31 -2.54
N ILE A 81 -3.08 1.49 -3.06
CA ILE A 81 -3.26 2.72 -2.28
C ILE A 81 -4.61 3.33 -2.66
N PHE A 82 -5.47 3.53 -1.67
CA PHE A 82 -6.74 4.24 -1.84
C PHE A 82 -6.74 5.51 -1.00
N TYR A 83 -7.14 6.63 -1.60
CA TYR A 83 -7.34 7.88 -0.88
C TYR A 83 -8.83 8.14 -0.69
N ASP A 84 -9.23 8.40 0.55
CA ASP A 84 -10.59 8.74 0.94
C ASP A 84 -10.67 10.23 1.29
N ALA A 85 -10.98 11.06 0.29
CA ALA A 85 -11.03 12.50 0.44
C ALA A 85 -11.94 13.02 1.58
N PRO A 86 -13.13 12.43 1.86
CA PRO A 86 -13.97 12.90 2.96
C PRO A 86 -13.34 12.79 4.35
N THR A 87 -12.39 11.87 4.53
CA THR A 87 -11.71 11.64 5.82
C THR A 87 -10.21 11.91 5.76
N SER A 88 -9.69 12.35 4.60
CA SER A 88 -8.26 12.56 4.35
C SER A 88 -7.41 11.32 4.70
N ARG A 89 -7.96 10.13 4.50
CA ARG A 89 -7.30 8.86 4.83
C ARG A 89 -6.68 8.20 3.62
N ILE A 90 -5.54 7.56 3.84
CA ILE A 90 -4.83 6.77 2.83
C ILE A 90 -4.78 5.32 3.35
N TYR A 91 -5.41 4.42 2.60
CA TYR A 91 -5.42 2.99 2.86
C TYR A 91 -4.35 2.33 2.01
N PHE A 92 -3.30 1.81 2.65
CA PHE A 92 -2.12 1.24 2.01
C PHE A 92 -2.04 -0.25 2.30
N SER A 93 -2.24 -1.09 1.29
CA SER A 93 -2.17 -2.55 1.43
C SER A 93 -0.80 -3.10 1.05
N GLY A 94 -0.42 -4.21 1.67
CA GLY A 94 0.80 -4.91 1.34
C GLY A 94 0.78 -6.39 1.75
N SER A 95 1.71 -7.17 1.21
CA SER A 95 1.79 -8.63 1.44
C SER A 95 2.23 -9.05 2.83
N SER A 96 2.53 -8.10 3.72
CA SER A 96 2.59 -8.36 5.16
C SER A 96 1.26 -8.85 5.74
N GLY A 97 0.14 -8.80 4.99
CA GLY A 97 -1.18 -9.18 5.47
C GLY A 97 -1.74 -8.15 6.43
N THR A 98 -1.43 -6.88 6.17
CA THR A 98 -1.79 -5.74 7.01
C THR A 98 -2.11 -4.55 6.12
N LEU A 99 -3.18 -3.83 6.46
CA LEU A 99 -3.52 -2.52 5.92
C LEU A 99 -2.95 -1.44 6.84
N ALA A 100 -2.04 -0.62 6.33
CA ALA A 100 -1.64 0.60 7.02
C ALA A 100 -2.60 1.73 6.65
N VAL A 101 -3.04 2.49 7.65
CA VAL A 101 -3.84 3.69 7.43
C VAL A 101 -3.02 4.91 7.79
N PHE A 102 -3.00 5.89 6.89
CA PHE A 102 -2.40 7.19 7.11
C PHE A 102 -3.46 8.29 7.02
N HIS A 103 -3.13 9.45 7.57
CA HIS A 103 -3.91 10.67 7.46
C HIS A 103 -3.08 11.76 6.79
N GLU A 104 -3.70 12.50 5.88
CA GLU A 104 -3.23 13.77 5.34
C GLU A 104 -3.68 14.90 6.27
N ASP A 105 -2.78 15.37 7.14
CA ASP A 105 -3.10 16.46 8.07
C ASP A 105 -3.18 17.80 7.32
N ASP A 106 -2.31 17.97 6.33
CA ASP A 106 -2.36 18.98 5.29
C ASP A 106 -1.56 18.48 4.07
N PRO A 107 -1.56 19.20 2.92
CA PRO A 107 -0.91 18.70 1.72
C PRO A 107 0.56 18.32 1.88
N ASP A 108 1.31 18.86 2.86
CA ASP A 108 2.74 18.56 3.04
C ASP A 108 3.04 17.73 4.30
N HIS A 109 2.02 17.33 5.08
CA HIS A 109 2.21 16.61 6.34
C HIS A 109 1.28 15.40 6.47
N PHE A 110 1.89 14.22 6.61
CA PHE A 110 1.21 12.94 6.70
C PHE A 110 1.71 12.14 7.91
N ARG A 111 0.82 11.33 8.49
CA ARG A 111 1.15 10.42 9.60
C ARG A 111 0.38 9.12 9.53
N MET A 112 0.97 8.06 10.07
CA MET A 112 0.29 6.77 10.22
C MET A 112 -0.72 6.85 11.39
N LEU A 113 -1.96 6.47 11.14
CA LEU A 113 -2.99 6.29 12.17
C LEU A 113 -2.88 4.92 12.84
N GLY A 114 -2.58 3.90 12.06
CA GLY A 114 -2.47 2.54 12.58
C GLY A 114 -2.31 1.48 11.50
N LYS A 115 -2.31 0.23 11.95
CA LYS A 115 -2.19 -0.97 11.12
C LYS A 115 -3.31 -1.93 11.50
N VAL A 116 -3.99 -2.49 10.50
CA VAL A 116 -5.09 -3.45 10.66
C VAL A 116 -4.69 -4.77 10.01
N PRO A 117 -4.66 -5.90 10.74
CA PRO A 117 -4.41 -7.21 10.13
C PRO A 117 -5.51 -7.55 9.12
N THR A 118 -5.12 -7.94 7.90
CA THR A 118 -6.03 -8.25 6.78
C THR A 118 -6.00 -9.71 6.35
N GLY A 119 -5.30 -10.56 7.10
CA GLY A 119 -5.11 -11.97 6.78
C GLY A 119 -3.77 -12.23 6.10
N SER A 120 -3.21 -13.43 6.29
CA SER A 120 -1.88 -13.77 5.79
C SER A 120 -1.79 -13.52 4.29
N ILE A 121 -0.71 -12.87 3.86
CA ILE A 121 -0.39 -12.55 2.46
C ILE A 121 -1.49 -11.80 1.69
N ALA A 122 -2.51 -11.28 2.38
CA ALA A 122 -3.63 -10.56 1.82
C ALA A 122 -3.22 -9.12 1.47
N LYS A 123 -2.71 -8.96 0.25
CA LYS A 123 -2.26 -7.67 -0.27
C LYS A 123 -3.28 -6.97 -1.16
N SER A 124 -4.17 -7.72 -1.80
CA SER A 124 -5.17 -7.16 -2.70
C SER A 124 -6.50 -6.95 -1.97
N GLY A 125 -7.18 -5.87 -2.29
CA GLY A 125 -8.39 -5.43 -1.65
C GLY A 125 -8.97 -4.18 -2.30
N VAL A 126 -10.02 -3.64 -1.69
CA VAL A 126 -10.65 -2.41 -2.19
C VAL A 126 -11.27 -1.64 -1.04
N TRP A 127 -11.00 -0.33 -1.01
CA TRP A 127 -11.79 0.61 -0.25
C TRP A 127 -13.00 1.05 -1.06
N ILE A 128 -14.19 0.96 -0.49
CA ILE A 128 -15.44 1.44 -1.08
C ILE A 128 -15.96 2.62 -0.24
N PRO A 129 -15.74 3.87 -0.66
CA PRO A 129 -16.12 5.06 0.10
C PRO A 129 -17.61 5.12 0.46
N GLU A 130 -18.49 4.73 -0.47
CA GLU A 130 -19.94 4.77 -0.29
C GLU A 130 -20.42 3.84 0.82
N LEU A 131 -19.71 2.73 1.02
CA LEU A 131 -20.00 1.75 2.06
C LEU A 131 -19.18 2.00 3.33
N LYS A 132 -18.17 2.88 3.26
CA LYS A 132 -17.14 3.07 4.29
C LYS A 132 -16.51 1.75 4.72
N ARG A 133 -16.20 0.90 3.73
CA ARG A 133 -15.72 -0.46 3.98
C ARG A 133 -14.48 -0.78 3.17
N TYR A 134 -13.55 -1.47 3.83
CA TYR A 134 -12.43 -2.13 3.16
C TYR A 134 -12.73 -3.63 3.03
N TYR A 135 -12.48 -4.16 1.84
CA TYR A 135 -12.57 -5.58 1.55
C TYR A 135 -11.16 -6.10 1.25
N SER A 136 -10.73 -7.16 1.94
CA SER A 136 -9.44 -7.79 1.67
C SER A 136 -9.63 -9.19 1.12
N ALA A 137 -8.92 -9.51 0.04
CA ALA A 137 -8.88 -10.83 -0.53
C ALA A 137 -7.72 -11.63 0.10
N VAL A 138 -8.09 -12.57 0.98
CA VAL A 138 -7.14 -13.52 1.57
C VAL A 138 -7.01 -14.71 0.63
N PRO A 139 -5.84 -14.93 0.01
CA PRO A 139 -5.65 -16.08 -0.86
C PRO A 139 -5.54 -17.36 -0.03
N LYS A 140 -5.78 -18.50 -0.69
CA LYS A 140 -5.52 -19.82 -0.11
C LYS A 140 -4.05 -19.93 0.31
N HIS A 141 -3.78 -20.32 1.55
CA HIS A 141 -2.42 -20.39 2.07
C HIS A 141 -2.25 -21.49 3.11
N LEU A 142 -0.99 -21.84 3.37
CA LEU A 142 -0.63 -22.76 4.44
C LEU A 142 -0.39 -21.97 5.73
N VAL A 143 -1.00 -22.43 6.82
CA VAL A 143 -0.81 -21.90 8.17
C VAL A 143 0.04 -22.89 8.94
N GLN A 144 1.20 -22.45 9.41
CA GLN A 144 2.04 -23.27 10.29
C GLN A 144 1.34 -23.43 11.63
N LEU A 145 1.18 -24.67 12.08
CA LEU A 145 0.66 -24.93 13.41
C LEU A 145 1.78 -24.80 14.43
N MET A 146 1.45 -24.21 15.57
CA MET A 146 2.31 -24.28 16.75
C MET A 146 2.40 -25.74 17.19
N PRO A 147 3.60 -26.26 17.51
CA PRO A 147 3.73 -27.59 18.08
C PRO A 147 2.92 -27.70 19.38
N THR A 148 2.03 -28.69 19.44
CA THR A 148 1.21 -29.01 20.62
C THR A 148 1.23 -30.52 20.84
N THR A 149 0.46 -31.04 21.81
CA THR A 149 0.25 -32.49 21.93
C THR A 149 -0.51 -33.10 20.75
N GLN A 150 -1.24 -32.28 19.97
CA GLN A 150 -1.99 -32.71 18.80
C GLN A 150 -1.23 -32.53 17.48
N TYR A 151 -0.29 -31.58 17.43
CA TYR A 151 0.39 -31.16 16.20
C TYR A 151 1.92 -31.18 16.37
N GLY A 152 2.63 -31.79 15.43
CA GLY A 152 4.07 -31.89 15.39
C GLY A 152 4.77 -30.66 14.80
N VAL A 153 6.10 -30.65 14.88
CA VAL A 153 6.92 -29.66 14.18
C VAL A 153 6.77 -29.87 12.67
N GLY A 154 6.31 -28.83 11.97
CA GLY A 154 6.13 -28.90 10.52
C GLY A 154 4.75 -29.38 10.08
N ASP A 155 3.76 -29.43 10.99
CA ASP A 155 2.36 -29.58 10.62
C ASP A 155 1.78 -28.26 10.10
N TRP A 156 0.93 -28.36 9.08
CA TRP A 156 0.29 -27.22 8.42
C TRP A 156 -1.20 -27.47 8.24
N LEU A 157 -1.99 -26.42 8.36
CA LEU A 157 -3.35 -26.41 7.82
C LEU A 157 -3.39 -25.61 6.55
N THR A 158 -4.35 -25.95 5.70
CA THR A 158 -4.71 -25.13 4.55
C THR A 158 -5.88 -24.25 4.94
N GLU A 159 -5.71 -22.95 4.84
CA GLU A 159 -6.79 -21.99 4.92
C GLU A 159 -7.27 -21.69 3.49
N GLU A 160 -8.57 -21.87 3.23
CA GLU A 160 -9.16 -21.58 1.93
C GLU A 160 -9.28 -20.07 1.69
N SER A 161 -9.28 -19.67 0.43
CA SER A 161 -9.43 -18.26 0.07
C SER A 161 -10.78 -17.70 0.52
N HIS A 162 -10.78 -16.51 1.09
CA HIS A 162 -12.00 -15.83 1.54
C HIS A 162 -11.82 -14.30 1.50
N LEU A 163 -12.93 -13.59 1.70
CA LEU A 163 -12.93 -12.14 1.86
C LEU A 163 -13.05 -11.78 3.34
N MET A 164 -12.17 -10.90 3.81
CA MET A 164 -12.36 -10.19 5.06
C MET A 164 -13.00 -8.83 4.78
N VAL A 165 -13.91 -8.40 5.66
CA VAL A 165 -14.64 -7.13 5.54
C VAL A 165 -14.39 -6.30 6.79
N PHE A 166 -14.01 -5.04 6.59
CA PHE A 166 -13.72 -4.10 7.67
C PHE A 166 -14.67 -2.92 7.54
N GLU A 167 -15.57 -2.77 8.52
CA GLU A 167 -16.52 -1.66 8.60
C GLU A 167 -15.93 -0.43 9.30
N GLU A 168 -14.95 -0.66 10.17
CA GLU A 168 -14.20 0.39 10.85
C GLU A 168 -12.71 0.13 10.64
N VAL A 169 -12.05 1.11 10.05
CA VAL A 169 -10.60 1.13 9.85
C VAL A 169 -10.10 2.42 10.53
N PRO A 170 -9.02 2.40 11.34
CA PRO A 170 -8.59 3.54 12.15
C PRO A 170 -8.43 4.86 11.39
#